data_AF-A0A3M7QED9-F1
#
_entry.id   AF-A0A3M7QED9-F1
#
_cell.length_a   1.000
_cell.length_b   1.000
_cell.length_c   1.000
_cell.angle_alpha   90.00
_cell.angle_beta   90.00
_cell.angle_gamma   90.00
#
_symmetry.space_group_name_H-M   'P 1'
#
loop_
_entity.id
_entity.type
_entity.pdbx_description
1 polymer ?
#
loop_
_entity_poly.entity_id
_entity_poly.type
_entity_poly.pdbx_seq_one_letter_code
_entity_poly.pdbx_strand_id
1 'polypeptide(L)'
;PPFFADQPIQIYEKIVSGKVRFPSHFSSDLKDLLRNLLQVDLTKRFGNLKNGVDDIKGHKWFSPTDWIAVYEKKVEAPFIPRCKDGDASNFDEYDEEPLRTSPTCKFEKEFAEF
;
A
#
# COMPACT_ATOMS: atom_id res chain seq x y z
N PRO A 1 -7.54 -4.72 7.66
CA PRO A 1 -6.96 -5.45 6.50
C PRO A 1 -7.94 -6.53 6.01
N PRO A 2 -7.96 -6.92 4.72
CA PRO A 2 -8.92 -7.92 4.19
C PRO A 2 -8.67 -9.34 4.73
N PHE A 3 -7.43 -9.62 5.13
CA PHE A 3 -7.05 -10.84 5.84
C PHE A 3 -6.52 -10.42 7.22
N PHE A 4 -7.19 -10.87 8.26
CA PHE A 4 -6.85 -10.58 9.64
C PHE A 4 -7.08 -11.82 10.49
N ALA A 5 -6.13 -12.13 11.37
CA ALA A 5 -6.18 -13.21 12.35
C ALA A 5 -5.13 -12.94 13.44
N ASP A 6 -5.23 -13.65 14.56
CA ASP A 6 -4.35 -13.42 15.72
C ASP A 6 -2.94 -13.96 15.49
N GLN A 7 -2.82 -15.06 14.72
CA GLN A 7 -1.55 -15.70 14.43
C GLN A 7 -1.17 -15.55 12.95
N PRO A 8 0.10 -15.25 12.61
CA PRO A 8 0.53 -15.07 11.22
C PRO A 8 0.18 -16.25 10.31
N ILE A 9 0.28 -17.48 10.82
CA ILE A 9 -0.05 -18.69 10.03
C ILE A 9 -1.51 -18.68 9.55
N GLN A 10 -2.44 -18.23 10.38
CA GLN A 10 -3.86 -18.14 10.03
C GLN A 10 -4.11 -17.02 9.00
N ILE A 11 -3.29 -15.96 9.02
CA ILE A 11 -3.34 -14.91 7.99
C ILE A 11 -2.93 -15.50 6.64
N TYR A 12 -1.86 -16.30 6.60
CA TYR A 12 -1.40 -16.96 5.37
C TYR A 12 -2.44 -17.93 4.81
N GLU A 13 -3.06 -18.77 5.65
CA GLU A 13 -4.16 -19.65 5.25
C GLU A 13 -5.31 -18.86 4.62
N LYS A 14 -5.68 -17.71 5.20
CA LYS A 14 -6.72 -16.84 4.66
C LYS A 14 -6.33 -16.22 3.31
N ILE A 15 -5.09 -15.76 3.16
CA ILE A 15 -4.56 -15.19 1.90
C ILE A 15 -4.63 -16.24 0.79
N VAL A 16 -4.10 -17.44 1.04
CA VAL A 16 -4.06 -18.53 0.04
C VAL A 16 -5.48 -19.00 -0.31
N SER A 17 -6.42 -18.97 0.64
CA SER A 17 -7.81 -19.32 0.36
C SER A 17 -8.50 -18.39 -0.65
N GLY A 18 -8.03 -17.14 -0.80
CA GLY A 18 -8.62 -16.12 -1.66
C GLY A 18 -10.00 -15.62 -1.25
N LYS A 19 -10.52 -16.07 -0.09
CA LYS A 19 -11.87 -15.73 0.36
C LYS A 19 -11.89 -14.40 1.09
N VAL A 20 -12.20 -13.33 0.35
CA VAL A 20 -12.36 -11.98 0.90
C VAL A 20 -13.84 -11.69 1.17
N ARG A 21 -14.16 -11.19 2.37
CA ARG A 21 -15.49 -10.66 2.70
C ARG A 21 -15.49 -9.14 2.54
N PHE A 22 -16.47 -8.62 1.80
CA PHE A 22 -16.61 -7.19 1.58
C PHE A 22 -17.71 -6.61 2.48
N PRO A 23 -17.47 -5.47 3.15
CA PRO A 23 -18.50 -4.75 3.87
C PRO A 23 -19.69 -4.37 2.97
N SER A 24 -20.88 -4.25 3.57
CA SER A 24 -22.10 -3.89 2.84
C SER A 24 -21.99 -2.51 2.17
N HIS A 25 -21.37 -1.56 2.84
CA HIS A 25 -21.18 -0.17 2.39
C HIS A 25 -20.19 -0.01 1.22
N PHE A 26 -19.49 -1.05 0.80
CA PHE A 26 -18.64 -0.99 -0.40
C PHE A 26 -19.52 -0.98 -1.66
N SER A 27 -19.23 -0.06 -2.59
CA SER A 27 -19.88 -0.01 -3.90
C SER A 27 -19.60 -1.28 -4.71
N SER A 28 -20.45 -1.58 -5.69
CA SER A 28 -20.25 -2.70 -6.62
C SER A 28 -18.91 -2.60 -7.34
N ASP A 29 -18.56 -1.39 -7.80
CA ASP A 29 -17.33 -1.15 -8.55
C ASP A 29 -16.09 -1.32 -7.66
N LEU A 30 -16.15 -0.89 -6.40
CA LEU A 30 -15.04 -1.13 -5.46
C LEU A 30 -14.85 -2.62 -5.19
N LYS A 31 -15.95 -3.36 -4.98
CA LYS A 31 -15.90 -4.82 -4.77
C LYS A 31 -15.31 -5.52 -6.00
N ASP A 32 -15.68 -5.09 -7.20
CA ASP A 32 -15.17 -5.66 -8.45
C ASP A 32 -13.67 -5.42 -8.63
N LEU A 33 -13.23 -4.18 -8.45
CA LEU A 33 -11.80 -3.83 -8.47
C LEU A 33 -11.00 -4.69 -7.49
N LEU A 34 -11.47 -4.78 -6.24
CA LEU A 34 -10.78 -5.54 -5.19
C LEU A 34 -10.73 -7.04 -5.48
N ARG A 35 -11.75 -7.63 -6.11
CA ARG A 35 -11.69 -9.05 -6.52
C ARG A 35 -10.62 -9.30 -7.57
N ASN A 36 -10.46 -8.37 -8.52
CA ASN A 36 -9.47 -8.47 -9.58
C ASN A 36 -8.04 -8.19 -9.07
N LEU A 37 -7.88 -7.34 -8.05
CA LEU A 37 -6.59 -7.08 -7.40
C LEU A 37 -6.18 -8.17 -6.40
N LEU A 38 -7.12 -8.63 -5.57
CA LEU A 38 -6.90 -9.70 -4.58
C LEU A 38 -7.09 -11.10 -5.18
N GLN A 39 -6.85 -11.23 -6.49
CA GLN A 39 -6.94 -12.48 -7.21
C GLN A 39 -5.77 -13.40 -6.84
N VAL A 40 -6.06 -14.63 -6.42
CA VAL A 40 -5.04 -15.62 -6.03
C VAL A 40 -4.22 -16.08 -7.24
N ASP A 41 -4.88 -16.29 -8.38
CA ASP A 41 -4.23 -16.64 -9.64
C ASP A 41 -3.54 -15.42 -10.27
N LEU A 42 -2.22 -15.36 -10.19
CA LEU A 42 -1.40 -14.27 -10.72
C LEU A 42 -1.68 -13.99 -12.20
N THR A 43 -2.04 -15.00 -12.99
CA THR A 43 -2.31 -14.85 -14.44
C THR A 43 -3.60 -14.11 -14.74
N LYS A 44 -4.46 -13.96 -13.73
CA LYS A 44 -5.75 -13.27 -13.82
C LYS A 44 -5.78 -11.97 -13.00
N ARG A 45 -4.69 -11.64 -12.31
CA ARG A 45 -4.63 -10.45 -11.44
C ARG A 45 -4.43 -9.20 -12.29
N PHE A 46 -5.25 -8.18 -12.03
CA PHE A 46 -5.07 -6.86 -12.66
C PHE A 46 -3.68 -6.31 -12.39
N GLY A 47 -3.11 -5.62 -13.38
CA GLY A 47 -1.69 -5.21 -13.36
C GLY A 47 -0.74 -6.23 -13.99
N ASN A 48 -1.15 -7.50 -14.10
CA ASN A 48 -0.34 -8.60 -14.66
C ASN A 48 -0.94 -9.21 -15.94
N LEU A 49 -2.03 -8.63 -16.47
CA LEU A 49 -2.63 -9.03 -17.74
C LEU A 49 -1.94 -8.33 -18.91
N LYS A 50 -2.41 -8.61 -20.13
CA LYS A 50 -1.88 -8.01 -21.37
C LYS A 50 -1.89 -6.47 -21.36
N ASN A 51 -2.91 -5.85 -20.77
CA ASN A 51 -3.00 -4.38 -20.71
C ASN A 51 -2.27 -3.81 -19.48
N GLY A 52 -1.68 -4.66 -18.63
CA GLY A 52 -0.91 -4.24 -17.46
C GLY A 52 -1.69 -3.32 -16.52
N VAL A 53 -1.14 -2.13 -16.27
CA VAL A 53 -1.72 -1.14 -15.36
C VAL A 53 -3.00 -0.49 -15.92
N ASP A 54 -3.22 -0.53 -17.23
CA ASP A 54 -4.37 0.14 -17.84
C ASP A 54 -5.69 -0.55 -17.49
N ASP A 55 -5.68 -1.85 -17.15
CA ASP A 55 -6.85 -2.54 -16.60
C ASP A 55 -7.28 -1.95 -15.25
N ILE A 56 -6.33 -1.41 -14.47
CA ILE A 56 -6.61 -0.73 -13.20
C ILE A 56 -7.07 0.70 -13.47
N LYS A 57 -6.32 1.47 -14.28
CA LYS A 57 -6.64 2.87 -14.56
C LYS A 57 -7.98 3.06 -15.28
N GLY A 58 -8.33 2.12 -16.15
CA GLY A 58 -9.58 2.11 -16.91
C GLY A 58 -10.78 1.48 -16.17
N HIS A 59 -10.58 0.96 -14.95
CA HIS A 59 -11.66 0.35 -14.18
C HIS A 59 -12.73 1.37 -13.77
N LYS A 60 -14.01 0.97 -13.74
CA LYS A 60 -15.15 1.87 -13.45
C LYS A 60 -15.03 2.63 -12.13
N TRP A 61 -14.43 2.01 -11.12
CA TRP A 61 -14.18 2.65 -9.83
C TRP A 61 -13.29 3.91 -9.95
N PHE A 62 -12.37 3.94 -10.93
CA PHE A 62 -11.51 5.06 -11.22
C PHE A 62 -12.04 5.99 -12.33
N SER A 63 -13.26 5.77 -12.85
CA SER A 63 -13.86 6.68 -13.84
C SER A 63 -13.84 8.18 -13.48
N PRO A 64 -14.01 8.61 -12.21
CA PRO A 64 -13.91 10.03 -11.88
C PRO A 64 -12.46 10.53 -11.70
N THR A 65 -11.45 9.68 -11.87
CA THR A 65 -10.05 10.01 -11.58
C THR A 65 -9.38 10.63 -12.81
N ASP A 66 -8.96 11.89 -12.69
CA ASP A 66 -8.03 12.51 -13.64
C ASP A 66 -6.59 12.18 -13.26
N TRP A 67 -6.01 11.19 -13.94
CA TRP A 67 -4.65 10.73 -13.69
C TRP A 67 -3.58 11.80 -13.92
N ILE A 68 -3.80 12.73 -14.87
CA ILE A 68 -2.83 13.79 -15.17
C ILE A 68 -2.90 14.85 -14.07
N ALA A 69 -4.11 15.27 -13.66
CA ALA A 69 -4.26 16.22 -12.57
C ALA A 69 -3.72 15.70 -11.24
N VAL A 70 -3.89 14.40 -10.95
CA VAL A 70 -3.28 13.77 -9.76
C VAL A 70 -1.75 13.82 -9.85
N TYR A 71 -1.18 13.45 -11.00
CA TYR A 71 0.28 13.48 -11.22
C TYR A 71 0.85 14.90 -11.07
N GLU A 72 0.17 15.89 -11.62
CA GLU A 72 0.56 17.31 -11.55
C GLU A 72 0.21 17.98 -10.20
N LYS A 73 -0.34 17.21 -9.24
CA LYS A 73 -0.77 17.71 -7.91
C LYS A 73 -1.80 18.85 -7.99
N LYS A 74 -2.68 18.80 -8.99
CA LYS A 74 -3.76 19.78 -9.22
C LYS A 74 -5.08 19.39 -8.54
N VAL A 75 -5.20 18.15 -8.09
CA VAL A 75 -6.37 17.69 -7.33
C VAL A 75 -6.22 18.13 -5.87
N GLU A 76 -7.24 18.78 -5.32
CA GLU A 76 -7.29 19.13 -3.90
C GLU A 76 -7.35 17.85 -3.05
N ALA A 77 -6.46 17.76 -2.05
CA ALA A 77 -6.42 16.62 -1.16
C ALA A 77 -7.65 16.61 -0.24
N PRO A 78 -8.27 15.45 0.02
CA PRO A 78 -9.42 15.36 0.92
C PRO A 78 -9.05 15.65 2.39
N PHE A 79 -7.77 15.63 2.72
CA PHE A 79 -7.24 15.91 4.05
C PHE A 79 -5.89 16.61 3.93
N ILE A 80 -5.75 17.74 4.62
CA ILE A 80 -4.48 18.45 4.80
C ILE A 80 -4.08 18.28 6.27
N PRO A 81 -2.98 17.58 6.59
CA PRO A 81 -2.53 17.40 7.96
C PRO A 81 -2.11 18.73 8.57
N ARG A 82 -2.39 18.90 9.87
CA ARG A 82 -1.91 20.04 10.64
C ARG A 82 -0.45 19.79 11.00
N CYS A 83 0.43 20.66 10.57
CA CYS A 83 1.87 20.58 10.83
C CYS A 83 2.44 22.00 10.86
N LYS A 84 3.43 22.24 11.71
CA LYS A 84 4.23 23.47 11.75
C LYS A 84 5.68 23.15 11.39
N ASP A 85 6.48 24.18 11.17
CA ASP A 85 7.92 23.99 10.91
C ASP A 85 8.60 23.31 12.11
N GLY A 86 9.25 22.17 11.86
CA GLY A 86 9.89 21.35 12.89
C GLY A 86 8.93 20.52 13.77
N ASP A 87 7.65 20.44 13.41
CA ASP A 87 6.63 19.73 14.19
C ASP A 87 6.70 18.20 13.98
N ALA A 88 6.79 17.46 15.08
CA ALA A 88 6.78 16.01 15.12
C ALA A 88 5.46 15.42 15.65
N SER A 89 4.42 16.24 15.88
CA SER A 89 3.15 15.80 16.52
C SER A 89 2.32 14.79 15.73
N ASN A 90 2.61 14.61 14.43
CA ASN A 90 1.98 13.57 13.60
C ASN A 90 2.73 12.22 13.67
N PHE A 91 3.78 12.13 14.48
CA PHE A 91 4.55 10.92 14.74
C PHE A 91 4.33 10.48 16.19
N ASP A 92 4.44 9.17 16.44
CA ASP A 92 4.41 8.65 17.81
C ASP A 92 5.73 8.94 18.52
N GLU A 93 5.69 9.01 19.85
CA GLU A 93 6.88 9.10 20.69
C GLU A 93 7.49 7.71 20.89
N TYR A 94 8.80 7.60 20.69
CA TYR A 94 9.60 6.39 20.90
C TYR A 94 10.75 6.68 21.85
N ASP A 95 11.28 5.65 22.50
CA ASP A 95 12.46 5.78 23.36
C ASP A 95 13.68 6.21 22.54
N GLU A 96 14.34 7.28 22.99
CA GLU A 96 15.53 7.82 22.32
C GLU A 96 16.77 6.99 22.65
N GLU A 97 17.34 6.34 21.63
CA GLU A 97 18.58 5.58 21.74
C GLU A 97 19.78 6.40 21.24
N PRO A 98 20.90 6.47 21.99
CA PRO A 98 22.07 7.21 21.53
C PRO A 98 22.72 6.53 20.32
N LEU A 99 23.02 7.32 19.29
CA LEU A 99 23.76 6.83 18.12
C LEU A 99 25.18 6.41 18.53
N ARG A 100 25.49 5.12 18.38
CA ARG A 100 26.80 4.55 18.69
C ARG A 100 27.62 4.34 17.43
N THR A 101 28.70 5.09 17.27
CA THR A 101 29.66 4.89 16.18
C THR A 101 30.77 3.94 16.61
N SER A 102 30.99 2.87 15.83
CA SER A 102 32.10 1.95 16.06
C SER A 102 33.44 2.63 15.73
N PRO A 103 34.51 2.40 16.53
CA PRO A 103 35.86 2.88 16.21
C PRO A 103 36.52 2.13 15.03
N THR A 104 35.88 1.04 14.58
CA THR A 104 36.35 0.24 13.43
C THR A 104 35.28 0.20 12.36
N CYS A 105 35.70 0.21 11.09
CA CYS A 105 34.81 -0.05 9.97
C CYS A 105 34.19 -1.45 10.13
N LYS A 106 32.86 -1.54 10.10
CA LYS A 106 32.13 -2.80 10.18
C LYS A 106 31.53 -3.08 8.82
N PHE A 107 31.62 -4.34 8.39
CA PHE A 107 30.94 -4.83 7.19
C PHE A 107 31.32 -4.07 5.89
N GLU A 108 32.58 -3.61 5.79
CA GLU A 108 33.06 -2.81 4.66
C GLU A 108 32.86 -3.49 3.31
N LYS A 109 33.05 -4.81 3.25
CA LYS A 109 32.89 -5.57 2.01
C LYS A 109 31.41 -5.72 1.63
N GLU A 110 30.57 -5.92 2.64
CA GLU A 110 29.13 -6.11 2.48
C GLU A 110 28.42 -4.81 2.05
N PHE A 111 28.96 -3.65 2.46
CA PHE A 111 28.43 -2.33 2.10
C PHE A 111 29.31 -1.56 1.10
N ALA A 112 30.17 -2.24 0.34
CA ALA A 112 31.11 -1.58 -0.57
C ALA A 112 30.44 -0.78 -1.71
N GLU A 113 29.22 -1.13 -2.06
CA GLU A 113 28.42 -0.48 -3.12
C GLU A 113 27.11 0.14 -2.58
N PHE A 114 27.00 0.32 -1.26
CA PHE A 114 25.82 0.93 -0.66
C PHE A 114 25.70 2.42 -1.01
#